data_AF-A0A4S8JZC8-F1
#
_entry.id   AF-A0A4S8JZC8-F1
#
_cell.length_a   1.000
_cell.length_b   1.000
_cell.length_c   1.000
_cell.angle_alpha   90.00
_cell.angle_beta   90.00
_cell.angle_gamma   90.00
#
_symmetry.space_group_name_H-M   'P 1'
#
loop_
_entity.id
_entity.type
_entity.pdbx_description
1 polymer ?
#
loop_
_entity_poly.entity_id
_entity_poly.type
_entity_poly.pdbx_seq_one_letter_code
_entity_poly.pdbx_strand_id
1 'polypeptide(L)'
;MASSSLAAAEVAMRSGDGVEGVEEMTLTVRWSGKEYTVRVCGDDSVAELKRRICEVTNVLPKRQKLLYPKISAKLSDDSVLLSQLNLKPSVKMTMIGYNLGICGVLITSSRISVKFTDYLIEIKLLNPCREGKKLLVLDIDYTLFDHKSPAENPRELMRPYLHEFLSAVYAEYDIMIWSATSMKWVELKMGQLGVLNNPNYKIAALLDHMAMITVQSDSHGLFDCKPLGLIWAQFPEFYNAKNTIMFDDLRRNFVMNPQNGLTIRPFRKAHLNRSSDQELLRLTQYLLAIADLPDLSQLDHNYWELYAEDSTKRRRHR
;
A
#
# COMPACT_ATOMS: atom_id res chain seq x y z
N MET A 1 7.78 24.61 -60.62
CA MET A 1 8.82 23.67 -61.13
C MET A 1 9.94 23.60 -60.12
N ALA A 2 10.42 22.38 -59.87
CA ALA A 2 11.52 21.96 -58.99
C ALA A 2 11.22 21.80 -57.48
N SER A 3 10.95 20.54 -57.13
CA SER A 3 11.06 19.91 -55.82
C SER A 3 12.51 19.54 -55.48
N SER A 4 12.89 19.54 -54.20
CA SER A 4 13.94 18.67 -53.63
C SER A 4 13.73 18.62 -52.10
N SER A 5 13.14 17.54 -51.59
CA SER A 5 13.76 16.35 -50.99
C SER A 5 14.41 16.59 -49.61
N LEU A 6 13.67 16.23 -48.55
CA LEU A 6 14.18 16.02 -47.19
C LEU A 6 15.11 14.80 -47.15
N ALA A 7 16.27 14.96 -46.52
CA ALA A 7 17.04 13.86 -45.93
C ALA A 7 17.79 14.34 -44.66
N ALA A 8 17.49 13.63 -43.57
CA ALA A 8 18.30 13.31 -42.38
C ALA A 8 19.28 14.33 -41.78
N ALA A 9 19.07 14.66 -40.50
CA ALA A 9 20.13 14.74 -39.50
C ALA A 9 19.53 14.67 -38.08
N GLU A 10 19.52 13.48 -37.50
CA GLU A 10 19.25 13.24 -36.08
C GLU A 10 20.59 13.41 -35.34
N VAL A 11 20.72 14.46 -34.52
CA VAL A 11 21.92 14.73 -33.71
C VAL A 11 21.69 14.23 -32.30
N ALA A 12 22.53 13.26 -31.92
CA ALA A 12 22.58 12.62 -30.61
C ALA A 12 22.90 13.60 -29.48
N MET A 13 22.10 13.59 -28.41
CA MET A 13 22.53 14.06 -27.09
C MET A 13 23.05 12.87 -26.29
N ARG A 14 24.36 12.88 -26.01
CA ARG A 14 24.99 12.06 -24.99
C ARG A 14 24.73 12.71 -23.62
N SER A 15 24.10 11.97 -22.71
CA SER A 15 24.21 12.21 -21.27
C SER A 15 24.75 10.94 -20.64
N GLY A 16 26.03 10.98 -20.27
CA GLY A 16 26.61 10.03 -19.34
C GLY A 16 26.45 10.61 -17.93
N ASP A 17 25.54 10.04 -17.17
CA ASP A 17 25.63 9.94 -15.72
C ASP A 17 25.28 8.49 -15.37
N GLY A 18 26.27 7.77 -14.84
CA GLY A 18 26.19 6.35 -14.54
C GLY A 18 25.33 6.11 -13.30
N VAL A 19 24.03 5.93 -13.51
CA VAL A 19 23.24 5.05 -12.65
C VAL A 19 23.47 3.66 -13.23
N GLU A 20 24.14 2.76 -12.49
CA GLU A 20 24.16 1.35 -12.85
C GLU A 20 22.71 0.91 -13.08
N GLY A 21 22.36 0.67 -14.34
CA GLY A 21 21.01 0.28 -14.71
C GLY A 21 20.66 -0.97 -13.92
N VAL A 22 19.58 -0.91 -13.15
CA VAL A 22 19.00 -2.08 -12.51
C VAL A 22 18.74 -3.10 -13.62
N GLU A 23 19.53 -4.17 -13.66
CA GLU A 23 19.48 -5.14 -14.75
C GLU A 23 18.17 -5.92 -14.64
N GLU A 24 17.15 -5.47 -15.38
CA GLU A 24 15.88 -6.17 -15.50
C GLU A 24 16.11 -7.49 -16.22
N MET A 25 15.68 -8.58 -15.59
CA MET A 25 15.71 -9.91 -16.18
C MET A 25 14.29 -10.46 -16.31
N THR A 26 14.07 -11.15 -17.44
CA THR A 26 12.83 -11.88 -17.68
C THR A 26 13.07 -13.36 -17.38
N LEU A 27 12.25 -13.93 -16.50
CA LEU A 27 12.31 -15.34 -16.12
C LEU A 27 11.03 -16.04 -16.56
N THR A 28 11.16 -17.24 -17.12
CA THR A 28 10.03 -18.10 -17.47
C THR A 28 9.96 -19.26 -16.49
N VAL A 29 8.79 -19.46 -15.91
CA VAL A 29 8.49 -20.51 -14.96
C VAL A 29 7.47 -21.45 -15.57
N ARG A 30 7.85 -22.73 -15.71
CA ARG A 30 6.96 -23.79 -16.17
C ARG A 30 6.28 -24.44 -14.97
N TRP A 31 4.95 -24.41 -14.96
CA TRP A 31 4.13 -25.02 -13.92
C TRP A 31 2.86 -25.61 -14.51
N SER A 32 2.50 -26.82 -14.07
CA SER A 32 1.29 -27.53 -14.49
C SER A 32 1.08 -27.57 -16.01
N GLY A 33 2.17 -27.75 -16.77
CA GLY A 33 2.15 -27.81 -18.24
C GLY A 33 2.05 -26.44 -18.96
N LYS A 34 1.97 -25.33 -18.22
CA LYS A 34 1.91 -23.96 -18.75
C LYS A 34 3.20 -23.20 -18.46
N GLU A 35 3.54 -22.24 -19.32
CA GLU A 35 4.68 -21.33 -19.12
C GLU A 35 4.17 -19.96 -18.68
N TYR A 36 4.78 -19.40 -17.65
CA TYR A 36 4.47 -18.09 -17.09
C TYR A 36 5.74 -17.25 -17.11
N THR A 37 5.62 -16.00 -17.54
CA THR A 37 6.77 -15.09 -17.62
C THR A 37 6.64 -14.01 -16.57
N VAL A 38 7.68 -13.84 -15.76
CA VAL A 38 7.77 -12.81 -14.73
C VAL A 38 8.99 -11.93 -15.01
N ARG A 39 8.85 -10.63 -14.77
CA ARG A 39 9.96 -9.67 -14.84
C ARG A 39 10.40 -9.32 -13.44
N VAL A 40 11.70 -9.34 -13.21
CA VAL A 40 12.33 -9.12 -11.90
C VAL A 40 13.65 -8.38 -12.10
N CYS A 41 14.15 -7.78 -11.05
CA CYS A 41 15.40 -7.05 -11.03
C CYS A 41 16.51 -7.87 -10.34
N GLY A 42 17.77 -7.62 -10.66
CA GLY A 42 18.89 -8.28 -9.98
C GLY A 42 18.98 -8.02 -8.47
N ASP A 43 18.43 -6.90 -7.99
CA ASP A 43 18.34 -6.53 -6.57
C ASP A 43 17.08 -7.10 -5.87
N ASP A 44 16.20 -7.78 -6.61
CA ASP A 44 15.11 -8.52 -5.99
C ASP A 44 15.63 -9.76 -5.25
N SER A 45 14.89 -10.19 -4.22
CA SER A 45 15.15 -11.43 -3.50
C SER A 45 14.43 -12.62 -4.13
N VAL A 46 14.84 -13.84 -3.77
CA VAL A 46 14.10 -15.06 -4.09
C VAL A 46 12.66 -14.99 -3.55
N ALA A 47 12.44 -14.35 -2.41
CA ALA A 47 11.09 -14.10 -1.89
C ALA A 47 10.25 -13.30 -2.89
N GLU A 48 10.83 -12.25 -3.49
CA GLU A 48 10.16 -11.41 -4.48
C GLU A 48 9.87 -12.17 -5.78
N LEU A 49 10.83 -12.97 -6.26
CA LEU A 49 10.60 -13.86 -7.39
C LEU A 49 9.40 -14.80 -7.13
N LYS A 50 9.38 -15.47 -5.97
CA LYS A 50 8.28 -16.36 -5.61
C LYS A 50 6.95 -15.61 -5.50
N ARG A 51 6.95 -14.36 -5.04
CA ARG A 51 5.75 -13.52 -5.03
C ARG A 51 5.25 -13.21 -6.44
N ARG A 52 6.11 -12.78 -7.37
CA ARG A 52 5.72 -12.55 -8.77
C ARG A 52 5.19 -13.82 -9.45
N ILE A 53 5.76 -14.98 -9.13
CA ILE A 53 5.25 -16.26 -9.60
C ILE A 53 3.86 -16.56 -9.02
N CYS A 54 3.59 -16.14 -7.78
CA CYS A 54 2.27 -16.28 -7.15
C CYS A 54 1.20 -15.52 -7.94
N GLU A 55 1.48 -14.29 -8.35
CA GLU A 55 0.53 -13.43 -9.07
C GLU A 55 0.04 -14.07 -10.37
N VAL A 56 0.93 -14.79 -11.07
CA VAL A 56 0.62 -15.40 -12.36
C VAL A 56 0.15 -16.86 -12.26
N THR A 57 0.47 -17.57 -11.17
CA THR A 57 0.13 -19.01 -11.00
C THR A 57 -0.92 -19.29 -9.94
N ASN A 58 -1.16 -18.36 -9.01
CA ASN A 58 -1.87 -18.56 -7.74
C ASN A 58 -1.28 -19.67 -6.85
N VAL A 59 -0.05 -20.12 -7.11
CA VAL A 59 0.67 -21.02 -6.19
C VAL A 59 1.38 -20.16 -5.17
N LEU A 60 1.06 -20.37 -3.90
CA LEU A 60 1.67 -19.67 -2.78
C LEU A 60 3.21 -19.84 -2.76
N PRO A 61 4.08 -18.79 -2.74
CA PRO A 61 5.51 -18.83 -2.40
C PRO A 61 5.99 -19.97 -1.49
N LYS A 62 5.39 -20.16 -0.31
CA LYS A 62 5.75 -21.25 0.64
C LYS A 62 5.55 -22.65 0.07
N ARG A 63 4.73 -22.78 -0.97
CA ARG A 63 4.42 -24.00 -1.73
C ARG A 63 5.09 -24.03 -3.10
N GLN A 64 5.87 -23.00 -3.44
CA GLN A 64 6.66 -22.98 -4.65
C GLN A 64 8.01 -23.61 -4.39
N LYS A 65 8.25 -24.74 -5.02
CA LYS A 65 9.56 -25.35 -5.13
C LYS A 65 10.11 -25.07 -6.52
N LEU A 66 10.95 -24.04 -6.62
CA LEU A 66 11.64 -23.67 -7.85
C LEU A 66 12.81 -24.63 -8.10
N LEU A 67 12.87 -25.16 -9.32
CA LEU A 67 13.87 -26.11 -9.76
C LEU A 67 14.62 -25.55 -10.95
N TYR A 68 15.93 -25.35 -10.77
CA TYR A 68 16.86 -25.00 -11.83
C TYR A 68 18.21 -25.69 -11.57
N PRO A 69 18.86 -26.28 -12.61
CA PRO A 69 20.09 -27.04 -12.41
C PRO A 69 21.13 -26.29 -11.58
N LYS A 70 21.69 -26.98 -10.58
CA LYS A 70 22.80 -26.51 -9.71
C LYS A 70 22.51 -25.32 -8.78
N ILE A 71 21.31 -24.72 -8.79
CA ILE A 71 20.97 -23.60 -7.90
C ILE A 71 19.67 -23.79 -7.09
N SER A 72 18.95 -24.92 -7.25
CA SER A 72 17.69 -25.17 -6.52
C SER A 72 17.80 -24.98 -5.00
N ALA A 73 18.95 -25.28 -4.39
CA ALA A 73 19.19 -25.08 -2.96
C ALA A 73 19.31 -23.60 -2.57
N LYS A 74 19.78 -22.73 -3.47
CA LYS A 74 19.80 -21.28 -3.24
C LYS A 74 18.41 -20.67 -3.45
N LEU A 75 17.63 -21.22 -4.38
CA LEU A 75 16.24 -20.82 -4.63
C LEU A 75 15.27 -21.19 -3.49
N SER A 76 15.69 -21.98 -2.50
CA SER A 76 14.92 -22.22 -1.28
C SER A 76 15.15 -21.17 -0.19
N ASP A 77 16.21 -20.36 -0.28
CA ASP A 77 16.49 -19.28 0.67
C ASP A 77 15.88 -17.98 0.16
N ASP A 78 14.83 -17.53 0.84
CA ASP A 78 14.04 -16.35 0.49
C ASP A 78 14.83 -15.04 0.60
N SER A 79 15.95 -15.02 1.33
CA SER A 79 16.78 -13.83 1.55
C SER A 79 17.80 -13.58 0.44
N VAL A 80 18.11 -14.59 -0.39
CA VAL A 80 19.12 -14.50 -1.45
C VAL A 80 18.67 -13.56 -2.56
N LEU A 81 19.57 -12.69 -3.02
CA LEU A 81 19.31 -11.80 -4.16
C LEU A 81 19.43 -12.55 -5.49
N LEU A 82 18.62 -12.17 -6.48
CA LEU A 82 18.62 -12.79 -7.80
C LEU A 82 19.95 -12.58 -8.55
N SER A 83 20.61 -11.45 -8.35
CA SER A 83 21.97 -11.19 -8.84
C SER A 83 22.99 -12.23 -8.37
N GLN A 84 22.83 -12.80 -7.17
CA GLN A 84 23.75 -13.81 -6.61
C GLN A 84 23.53 -15.22 -7.19
N LEU A 85 22.47 -15.41 -7.97
CA LEU A 85 22.11 -16.69 -8.57
C LEU A 85 22.76 -16.91 -9.94
N ASN A 86 23.40 -15.88 -10.53
CA ASN A 86 24.03 -15.93 -11.85
C ASN A 86 23.11 -16.53 -12.93
N LEU A 87 21.83 -16.12 -12.91
CA LEU A 87 20.83 -16.58 -13.88
C LEU A 87 21.15 -15.99 -15.26
N LYS A 88 21.03 -16.80 -16.31
CA LYS A 88 21.13 -16.28 -17.68
C LYS A 88 19.89 -15.41 -18.00
N PRO A 89 20.02 -14.40 -18.86
CA PRO A 89 18.85 -13.71 -19.42
C PRO A 89 17.92 -14.74 -20.09
N SER A 90 16.63 -14.70 -19.78
CA SER A 90 15.61 -15.62 -20.32
C SER A 90 15.71 -17.08 -19.83
N VAL A 91 16.10 -17.29 -18.57
CA VAL A 91 16.07 -18.61 -17.95
C VAL A 91 14.65 -19.19 -17.93
N LYS A 92 14.54 -20.46 -18.35
CA LYS A 92 13.36 -21.29 -18.11
C LYS A 92 13.62 -22.21 -16.91
N MET A 93 12.81 -22.08 -15.86
CA MET A 93 12.85 -22.94 -14.66
C MET A 93 11.55 -23.70 -14.50
N THR A 94 11.60 -24.82 -13.79
CA THR A 94 10.40 -25.61 -13.46
C THR A 94 9.98 -25.28 -12.05
N MET A 95 8.69 -25.07 -11.82
CA MET A 95 8.13 -24.97 -10.47
C MET A 95 7.28 -26.20 -10.17
N ILE A 96 7.52 -26.80 -9.01
CA ILE A 96 6.58 -27.72 -8.37
C ILE A 96 5.81 -26.95 -7.32
N GLY A 97 4.50 -27.12 -7.30
CA GLY A 97 3.64 -26.55 -6.30
C GLY A 97 2.19 -26.85 -6.64
N TYR A 98 1.33 -26.72 -5.64
CA TYR A 98 -0.10 -26.92 -5.81
C TYR A 98 -0.82 -25.65 -5.34
N ASN A 99 -1.85 -25.29 -6.09
CA ASN A 99 -2.86 -24.38 -5.60
C ASN A 99 -3.84 -25.23 -4.79
N LEU A 100 -3.91 -25.08 -3.46
CA LEU A 100 -5.13 -25.51 -2.77
C LEU A 100 -6.12 -24.41 -3.12
N GLY A 101 -6.97 -24.68 -4.10
CA GLY A 101 -8.09 -23.80 -4.37
C GLY A 101 -8.97 -23.77 -3.12
N ILE A 102 -8.70 -22.83 -2.21
CA ILE A 102 -9.68 -22.43 -1.21
C ILE A 102 -10.58 -21.44 -1.91
N CYS A 103 -11.53 -22.03 -2.65
CA CYS A 103 -12.80 -21.41 -2.94
C CYS A 103 -13.64 -21.52 -1.65
N GLY A 104 -13.96 -20.38 -1.03
CA GLY A 104 -14.80 -20.26 0.16
C GLY A 104 -14.11 -19.43 1.25
N VAL A 105 -14.60 -18.27 1.66
CA VAL A 105 -15.98 -17.98 2.06
C VAL A 105 -16.50 -16.68 1.41
N LEU A 106 -17.74 -16.77 0.92
CA LEU A 106 -18.61 -15.66 0.56
C LEU A 106 -18.82 -14.73 1.77
N ILE A 107 -18.41 -13.47 1.68
CA ILE A 107 -19.19 -12.40 2.31
C ILE A 107 -20.12 -11.88 1.20
N THR A 108 -21.35 -12.38 1.18
CA THR A 108 -22.40 -11.84 0.33
C THR A 108 -22.77 -10.44 0.83
N SER A 109 -22.18 -9.42 0.22
CA SER A 109 -22.89 -8.18 -0.12
C SER A 109 -23.06 -8.16 -1.63
N SER A 110 -23.97 -9.01 -2.13
CA SER A 110 -24.59 -9.10 -3.46
C SER A 110 -23.80 -8.86 -4.78
N ARG A 111 -22.55 -8.36 -4.85
CA ARG A 111 -21.84 -8.04 -6.12
C ARG A 111 -20.31 -8.07 -6.07
N ILE A 112 -19.68 -8.64 -5.03
CA ILE A 112 -18.21 -8.70 -4.93
C ILE A 112 -17.78 -10.14 -4.68
N SER A 113 -16.94 -10.67 -5.58
CA SER A 113 -16.24 -11.94 -5.36
C SER A 113 -14.80 -11.66 -4.92
N VAL A 114 -14.38 -12.33 -3.85
CA VAL A 114 -13.05 -12.18 -3.24
C VAL A 114 -12.22 -13.42 -3.58
N LYS A 115 -11.02 -13.23 -4.13
CA LYS A 115 -10.03 -14.30 -4.25
C LYS A 115 -9.08 -14.20 -3.07
N PHE A 116 -9.19 -15.11 -2.11
CA PHE A 116 -8.22 -15.22 -1.02
C PHE A 116 -6.97 -15.97 -1.52
N THR A 117 -5.81 -15.39 -1.29
CA THR A 117 -4.54 -16.11 -1.22
C THR A 117 -4.26 -16.38 0.26
N ASP A 118 -4.03 -17.64 0.66
CA ASP A 118 -3.82 -18.08 2.06
C ASP A 118 -2.48 -17.60 2.68
N TYR A 119 -2.17 -16.33 2.48
CA TYR A 119 -1.18 -15.59 3.24
C TYR A 119 -1.92 -14.69 4.21
N LEU A 120 -2.05 -15.17 5.45
CA LEU A 120 -2.05 -14.23 6.56
C LEU A 120 -0.66 -13.59 6.54
N ILE A 121 -0.57 -12.41 5.92
CA ILE A 121 0.63 -11.59 5.95
C ILE A 121 0.85 -11.19 7.38
N GLU A 122 1.97 -11.61 7.96
CA GLU A 122 2.34 -11.22 9.31
C GLU A 122 2.64 -9.72 9.34
N ILE A 123 1.86 -8.97 10.11
CA ILE A 123 2.04 -7.54 10.30
C ILE A 123 3.15 -7.36 11.33
N LYS A 124 4.32 -6.90 10.86
CA LYS A 124 5.44 -6.56 11.74
C LYS A 124 5.18 -5.24 12.46
N LEU A 125 5.06 -5.29 13.78
CA LEU A 125 4.96 -4.10 14.62
C LEU A 125 6.30 -3.37 14.68
N LEU A 126 6.25 -2.05 14.46
CA LEU A 126 7.33 -1.11 14.77
C LEU A 126 7.24 -0.63 16.21
N ASN A 127 6.01 -0.46 16.72
CA ASN A 127 5.70 -0.05 18.08
C ASN A 127 4.49 -0.86 18.57
N PRO A 128 4.38 -1.14 19.89
CA PRO A 128 3.29 -1.96 20.41
C PRO A 128 1.93 -1.26 20.26
N CYS A 129 0.88 -2.06 20.06
CA CYS A 129 -0.50 -1.61 20.23
C CYS A 129 -0.74 -1.18 21.69
N ARG A 130 -1.43 -0.07 21.89
CA ARG A 130 -1.68 0.52 23.21
C ARG A 130 -3.11 0.20 23.65
N GLU A 131 -3.23 -0.27 24.89
CA GLU A 131 -4.53 -0.62 25.47
C GLU A 131 -5.48 0.60 25.48
N GLY A 132 -6.73 0.36 25.12
CA GLY A 132 -7.78 1.38 25.07
C GLY A 132 -7.70 2.37 23.90
N LYS A 133 -6.68 2.30 23.05
CA LYS A 133 -6.57 3.17 21.87
C LYS A 133 -7.34 2.61 20.67
N LYS A 134 -7.91 3.52 19.88
CA LYS A 134 -8.57 3.20 18.61
C LYS A 134 -7.53 2.99 17.51
N LEU A 135 -7.92 2.52 16.34
CA LEU A 135 -7.03 2.37 15.19
C LEU A 135 -7.33 3.39 14.11
N LEU A 136 -6.31 4.13 13.68
CA LEU A 136 -6.32 4.97 12.50
C LEU A 136 -5.40 4.35 11.44
N VAL A 137 -5.97 3.94 10.31
CA VAL A 137 -5.23 3.45 9.15
C VAL A 137 -5.14 4.57 8.11
N LEU A 138 -3.93 4.90 7.66
CA LEU A 138 -3.71 5.99 6.71
C LEU A 138 -3.10 5.46 5.42
N ASP A 139 -3.73 5.78 4.30
CA ASP A 139 -3.06 5.77 3.00
C ASP A 139 -1.96 6.85 2.93
N ILE A 140 -1.10 6.78 1.91
CA ILE A 140 0.01 7.71 1.72
C ILE A 140 -0.24 8.68 0.56
N ASP A 141 -0.38 8.15 -0.65
CA ASP A 141 -0.31 8.90 -1.89
C ASP A 141 -1.57 9.76 -2.05
N TYR A 142 -1.43 11.09 -2.14
CA TYR A 142 -2.54 12.07 -2.07
C TYR A 142 -3.31 12.12 -0.74
N THR A 143 -3.04 11.23 0.21
CA THR A 143 -3.56 11.31 1.57
C THR A 143 -2.66 12.18 2.44
N LEU A 144 -1.37 11.84 2.57
CA LEU A 144 -0.40 12.52 3.44
C LEU A 144 0.57 13.43 2.67
N PHE A 145 0.73 13.23 1.36
CA PHE A 145 1.61 14.04 0.52
C PHE A 145 1.26 13.94 -0.97
N ASP A 146 1.77 14.89 -1.77
CA ASP A 146 1.67 14.89 -3.22
C ASP A 146 2.79 14.06 -3.84
N HIS A 147 2.48 12.84 -4.28
CA HIS A 147 3.45 11.92 -4.87
C HIS A 147 3.79 12.19 -6.33
N LYS A 148 3.12 13.13 -7.01
CA LYS A 148 3.29 13.36 -8.46
C LYS A 148 4.02 14.65 -8.80
N SER A 149 3.93 15.67 -7.96
CA SER A 149 4.65 16.92 -8.24
C SER A 149 6.17 16.73 -8.05
N PRO A 150 7.01 17.31 -8.91
CA PRO A 150 8.43 17.43 -8.63
C PRO A 150 8.65 18.42 -7.48
N ALA A 151 9.68 18.17 -6.68
CA ALA A 151 10.17 19.08 -5.65
C ALA A 151 11.65 18.81 -5.37
N GLU A 152 12.40 19.85 -5.00
CA GLU A 152 13.79 19.69 -4.54
C GLU A 152 13.84 19.14 -3.11
N ASN A 153 12.85 19.50 -2.29
CA ASN A 153 12.72 19.04 -0.92
C ASN A 153 11.41 18.24 -0.73
N PRO A 154 11.46 16.99 -0.21
CA PRO A 154 10.25 16.21 0.07
C PRO A 154 9.22 16.91 0.96
N ARG A 155 9.65 17.85 1.83
CA ARG A 155 8.77 18.63 2.70
C ARG A 155 7.85 19.60 1.96
N GLU A 156 8.19 19.97 0.72
CA GLU A 156 7.34 20.79 -0.15
C GLU A 156 6.11 20.00 -0.63
N LEU A 157 6.25 18.68 -0.74
CA LEU A 157 5.19 17.76 -1.15
C LEU A 157 4.33 17.29 0.04
N MET A 158 4.83 17.46 1.26
CA MET A 158 4.11 17.10 2.49
C MET A 158 2.79 17.88 2.60
N ARG A 159 1.69 17.17 2.86
CA ARG A 159 0.40 17.79 3.07
C ARG A 159 0.48 18.69 4.32
N PRO A 160 -0.09 19.92 4.27
CA PRO A 160 -0.12 20.81 5.43
C PRO A 160 -0.67 20.14 6.68
N TYR A 161 -0.09 20.48 7.83
CA TYR A 161 -0.48 19.97 9.16
C TYR A 161 -0.21 18.48 9.41
N LEU A 162 0.60 17.80 8.59
CA LEU A 162 0.84 16.35 8.73
C LEU A 162 1.30 15.96 10.14
N HIS A 163 2.33 16.61 10.67
CA HIS A 163 2.89 16.24 11.97
C HIS A 163 1.99 16.66 13.14
N GLU A 164 1.33 17.81 13.02
CA GLU A 164 0.36 18.30 13.99
C GLU A 164 -0.84 17.35 14.07
N PHE A 165 -1.36 16.90 12.93
CA PHE A 165 -2.41 15.89 12.82
C PHE A 165 -1.98 14.59 13.49
N LEU A 166 -0.85 14.00 13.08
CA LEU A 166 -0.37 12.73 13.64
C LEU A 166 -0.10 12.82 15.15
N SER A 167 0.49 13.91 15.62
CA SER A 167 0.75 14.13 17.05
C SER A 167 -0.55 14.21 17.85
N ALA A 168 -1.55 14.95 17.35
CA ALA A 168 -2.82 15.13 18.04
C ALA A 168 -3.63 13.84 18.08
N VAL A 169 -3.75 13.12 16.96
CA VAL A 169 -4.55 11.88 16.90
C VAL A 169 -3.86 10.73 17.63
N TYR A 170 -2.53 10.74 17.75
CA TYR A 170 -1.80 9.72 18.51
C TYR A 170 -2.20 9.66 19.98
N ALA A 171 -2.76 10.74 20.54
CA ALA A 171 -3.33 10.73 21.87
C ALA A 171 -4.45 9.68 22.01
N GLU A 172 -5.24 9.43 20.97
CA GLU A 172 -6.44 8.58 21.01
C GLU A 172 -6.38 7.35 20.08
N TYR A 173 -5.49 7.38 19.09
CA TYR A 173 -5.39 6.37 18.05
C TYR A 173 -3.97 5.81 17.95
N ASP A 174 -3.85 4.49 17.87
CA ASP A 174 -2.72 3.85 17.22
C ASP A 174 -2.80 4.06 15.71
N ILE A 175 -1.63 4.25 15.10
CA ILE A 175 -1.53 4.70 13.71
C ILE A 175 -0.83 3.61 12.92
N MET A 176 -1.49 3.10 11.88
CA MET A 176 -0.88 2.22 10.88
C MET A 176 -0.89 2.89 9.51
N ILE A 177 0.21 2.76 8.78
CA ILE A 177 0.32 3.27 7.40
C ILE A 177 0.08 2.10 6.45
N TRP A 178 -0.80 2.26 5.46
CA TRP A 178 -1.07 1.22 4.47
C TRP A 178 -1.05 1.80 3.05
N SER A 179 -0.04 1.46 2.27
CA SER A 179 0.12 1.91 0.88
C SER A 179 -0.12 0.79 -0.14
N ALA A 180 -0.57 1.16 -1.34
CA ALA A 180 -0.60 0.27 -2.50
C ALA A 180 0.74 0.19 -3.26
N THR A 181 1.85 0.58 -2.62
CA THR A 181 3.21 0.48 -3.16
C THR A 181 4.03 -0.55 -2.38
N SER A 182 5.29 -0.81 -2.76
CA SER A 182 6.16 -1.75 -2.03
C SER A 182 6.68 -1.19 -0.73
N MET A 183 6.99 -2.06 0.24
CA MET A 183 7.52 -1.67 1.54
C MET A 183 8.75 -0.75 1.44
N LYS A 184 9.66 -1.00 0.47
CA LYS A 184 10.82 -0.12 0.17
C LYS A 184 10.39 1.33 -0.07
N TRP A 185 9.33 1.54 -0.86
CA TRP A 185 8.79 2.87 -1.13
C TRP A 185 8.06 3.47 0.07
N VAL A 186 7.34 2.64 0.83
CA VAL A 186 6.67 3.07 2.07
C VAL A 186 7.68 3.59 3.08
N GLU A 187 8.73 2.82 3.38
CA GLU A 187 9.79 3.18 4.31
C GLU A 187 10.54 4.43 3.85
N LEU A 188 10.89 4.51 2.56
CA LEU A 188 11.56 5.68 1.98
C LEU A 188 10.71 6.94 2.14
N LYS A 189 9.44 6.92 1.71
CA LYS A 189 8.54 8.08 1.76
C LYS A 189 8.27 8.51 3.20
N MET A 190 7.94 7.56 4.09
CA MET A 190 7.66 7.86 5.50
C MET A 190 8.90 8.33 6.25
N GLY A 191 10.09 7.85 5.88
CA GLY A 191 11.37 8.34 6.38
C GLY A 191 11.65 9.78 5.94
N GLN A 192 11.52 10.07 4.64
CA GLN A 192 11.75 11.41 4.06
C GLN A 192 10.78 12.47 4.58
N LEU A 193 9.52 12.09 4.78
CA LEU A 193 8.52 12.96 5.40
C LEU A 193 8.68 13.08 6.92
N GLY A 194 9.66 12.41 7.54
CA GLY A 194 9.90 12.47 8.98
C GLY A 194 8.84 11.77 9.82
N VAL A 195 7.99 10.93 9.22
CA VAL A 195 6.89 10.23 9.89
C VAL A 195 7.41 9.11 10.79
N LEU A 196 8.46 8.39 10.38
CA LEU A 196 8.98 7.24 11.15
C LEU A 196 9.82 7.64 12.37
N ASN A 197 10.37 8.87 12.40
CA ASN A 197 11.34 9.33 13.40
C ASN A 197 10.86 10.58 14.16
N ASN A 198 9.54 10.73 14.35
CA ASN A 198 9.00 11.85 15.12
C ASN A 198 9.00 11.55 16.64
N PRO A 199 9.38 12.51 17.52
CA PRO A 199 9.32 12.30 18.96
C PRO A 199 7.91 12.36 19.54
N ASN A 200 6.95 12.99 18.86
CA ASN A 200 5.62 13.29 19.41
C ASN A 200 4.59 12.18 19.16
N TYR A 201 4.88 11.21 18.29
CA TYR A 201 4.00 10.09 18.01
C TYR A 201 4.78 8.88 17.53
N LYS A 202 4.12 7.71 17.48
CA LYS A 202 4.69 6.46 16.96
C LYS A 202 3.75 5.82 15.96
N ILE A 203 4.33 5.20 14.94
CA ILE A 203 3.61 4.37 13.97
C ILE A 203 3.66 2.92 14.45
N ALA A 204 2.51 2.28 14.63
CA ALA A 204 2.40 0.92 15.12
C ALA A 204 2.90 -0.09 14.09
N ALA A 205 2.48 0.04 12.82
CA ALA A 205 2.89 -0.85 11.74
C ALA A 205 2.86 -0.16 10.37
N LEU A 206 3.60 -0.74 9.42
CA LEU A 206 3.57 -0.40 8.00
C LEU A 206 3.02 -1.60 7.24
N LEU A 207 2.08 -1.34 6.33
CA LEU A 207 1.49 -2.30 5.41
C LEU A 207 1.69 -1.78 3.99
N ASP A 208 1.95 -2.70 3.07
CA ASP A 208 2.23 -2.39 1.68
C ASP A 208 1.24 -3.12 0.76
N HIS A 209 1.46 -3.05 -0.54
CA HIS A 209 0.58 -3.69 -1.53
C HIS A 209 0.43 -5.20 -1.34
N MET A 210 1.37 -5.89 -0.69
CA MET A 210 1.24 -7.33 -0.46
C MET A 210 0.06 -7.63 0.46
N ALA A 211 -0.22 -6.75 1.44
CA ALA A 211 -1.34 -6.90 2.35
C ALA A 211 -2.72 -6.71 1.67
N MET A 212 -2.75 -6.19 0.44
CA MET A 212 -3.97 -5.98 -0.32
C MET A 212 -4.50 -7.28 -0.94
N ILE A 213 -5.79 -7.29 -1.28
CA ILE A 213 -6.42 -8.42 -1.96
C ILE A 213 -7.12 -7.96 -3.24
N THR A 214 -7.07 -8.81 -4.26
CA THR A 214 -7.80 -8.56 -5.51
C THR A 214 -9.26 -8.98 -5.38
N VAL A 215 -10.15 -8.04 -5.66
CA VAL A 215 -11.59 -8.26 -5.73
C VAL A 215 -12.10 -8.05 -7.14
N GLN A 216 -13.18 -8.73 -7.50
CA GLN A 216 -13.88 -8.51 -8.76
C GLN A 216 -15.21 -7.79 -8.51
N SER A 217 -15.44 -6.71 -9.25
CA SER A 217 -16.70 -5.97 -9.28
C SER A 217 -17.24 -5.92 -10.71
N ASP A 218 -18.56 -6.04 -10.85
CA ASP A 218 -19.24 -5.93 -12.15
C ASP A 218 -18.99 -4.58 -12.83
N SER A 219 -18.80 -3.52 -12.04
CA SER A 219 -18.70 -2.14 -12.54
C SER A 219 -17.27 -1.68 -12.79
N HIS A 220 -16.29 -2.25 -12.09
CA HIS A 220 -14.90 -1.77 -12.08
C HIS A 220 -13.89 -2.85 -12.49
N GLY A 221 -14.34 -4.07 -12.82
CA GLY A 221 -13.47 -5.18 -13.13
C GLY A 221 -12.69 -5.68 -11.92
N LEU A 222 -11.48 -6.18 -12.15
CA LEU A 222 -10.55 -6.61 -11.10
C LEU A 222 -9.76 -5.42 -10.58
N PHE A 223 -9.70 -5.27 -9.26
CA PHE A 223 -8.88 -4.27 -8.59
C PHE A 223 -8.49 -4.72 -7.19
N ASP A 224 -7.43 -4.13 -6.65
CA ASP A 224 -6.96 -4.43 -5.30
C ASP A 224 -7.57 -3.49 -4.26
N CYS A 225 -7.83 -4.02 -3.07
CA CYS A 225 -8.31 -3.27 -1.91
C CYS A 225 -7.55 -3.63 -0.63
N LYS A 226 -7.72 -2.83 0.42
CA LYS A 226 -7.06 -2.91 1.73
C LYS A 226 -8.05 -3.45 2.78
N PRO A 227 -8.12 -4.78 2.99
CA PRO A 227 -9.12 -5.37 3.87
C PRO A 227 -8.72 -5.19 5.34
N LEU A 228 -9.40 -4.31 6.08
CA LEU A 228 -9.13 -4.10 7.51
C LEU A 228 -9.28 -5.37 8.36
N GLY A 229 -10.04 -6.35 7.87
CA GLY A 229 -10.14 -7.68 8.49
C GLY A 229 -8.78 -8.39 8.64
N LEU A 230 -7.78 -8.08 7.82
CA LEU A 230 -6.41 -8.59 7.99
C LEU A 230 -5.80 -8.12 9.32
N ILE A 231 -6.00 -6.85 9.67
CA ILE A 231 -5.49 -6.26 10.92
C ILE A 231 -6.28 -6.81 12.11
N TRP A 232 -7.62 -6.83 12.02
CA TRP A 232 -8.48 -7.33 13.09
C TRP A 232 -8.27 -8.80 13.41
N ALA A 233 -7.90 -9.62 12.41
CA ALA A 233 -7.60 -11.03 12.64
C ALA A 233 -6.28 -11.23 13.41
N GLN A 234 -5.31 -10.31 13.29
CA GLN A 234 -4.01 -10.42 13.95
C GLN A 234 -3.96 -9.73 15.31
N PHE A 235 -4.76 -8.69 15.51
CA PHE A 235 -4.85 -7.95 16.77
C PHE A 235 -6.30 -7.84 17.28
N PRO A 236 -7.03 -8.98 17.39
CA PRO A 236 -8.45 -8.98 17.75
C PRO A 236 -8.74 -8.42 19.15
N GLU A 237 -7.75 -8.47 20.04
CA GLU A 237 -7.81 -7.93 21.39
C GLU A 237 -7.75 -6.39 21.41
N PHE A 238 -7.18 -5.76 20.38
CA PHE A 238 -7.06 -4.31 20.28
C PHE A 238 -8.08 -3.69 19.32
N TYR A 239 -8.28 -4.29 18.15
CA TYR A 239 -8.96 -3.61 17.04
C TYR A 239 -10.04 -4.45 16.37
N ASN A 240 -11.13 -3.78 16.00
CA ASN A 240 -12.24 -4.32 15.23
C ASN A 240 -12.98 -3.20 14.48
N ALA A 241 -14.08 -3.54 13.80
CA ALA A 241 -14.88 -2.59 13.03
C ALA A 241 -15.48 -1.43 13.87
N LYS A 242 -15.62 -1.57 15.19
CA LYS A 242 -16.22 -0.55 16.06
C LYS A 242 -15.24 0.54 16.49
N ASN A 243 -13.93 0.30 16.38
CA ASN A 243 -12.91 1.23 16.85
C ASN A 243 -11.82 1.53 15.81
N THR A 244 -12.03 1.15 14.55
CA THR A 244 -11.10 1.40 13.46
C THR A 244 -11.69 2.39 12.46
N ILE A 245 -10.88 3.35 12.02
CA ILE A 245 -11.20 4.23 10.90
C ILE A 245 -10.01 4.31 9.94
N MET A 246 -10.29 4.37 8.64
CA MET A 246 -9.30 4.36 7.57
C MET A 246 -9.49 5.58 6.66
N PHE A 247 -8.41 6.32 6.40
CA PHE A 247 -8.41 7.44 5.45
C PHE A 247 -7.67 7.04 4.18
N ASP A 248 -8.34 7.23 3.05
CA ASP A 248 -7.81 6.92 1.72
C ASP A 248 -8.55 7.78 0.69
N ASP A 249 -7.84 8.34 -0.29
CA ASP A 249 -8.47 9.19 -1.30
C ASP A 249 -9.29 8.37 -2.32
N LEU A 250 -9.09 7.04 -2.33
CA LEU A 250 -9.75 6.12 -3.23
C LEU A 250 -10.72 5.22 -2.47
N ARG A 251 -12.02 5.53 -2.58
CA ARG A 251 -13.11 4.76 -1.96
C ARG A 251 -13.07 3.24 -2.22
N ARG A 252 -12.53 2.82 -3.37
CA ARG A 252 -12.38 1.39 -3.71
C ARG A 252 -11.43 0.64 -2.78
N ASN A 253 -10.46 1.32 -2.18
CA ASN A 253 -9.47 0.69 -1.32
C ASN A 253 -10.08 0.13 -0.04
N PHE A 254 -11.20 0.67 0.42
CA PHE A 254 -11.94 0.14 1.58
C PHE A 254 -13.29 -0.46 1.19
N VAL A 255 -13.43 -0.97 -0.04
CA VAL A 255 -14.69 -1.55 -0.53
C VAL A 255 -15.21 -2.71 0.32
N MET A 256 -14.31 -3.44 1.00
CA MET A 256 -14.66 -4.55 1.89
C MET A 256 -14.98 -4.12 3.33
N ASN A 257 -14.75 -2.87 3.67
CA ASN A 257 -15.04 -2.28 4.97
C ASN A 257 -15.54 -0.84 4.80
N PRO A 258 -16.66 -0.65 4.06
CA PRO A 258 -17.11 0.67 3.63
C PRO A 258 -17.52 1.57 4.81
N GLN A 259 -18.00 0.98 5.91
CA GLN A 259 -18.38 1.70 7.12
C GLN A 259 -17.17 2.27 7.88
N ASN A 260 -15.97 1.72 7.69
CA ASN A 260 -14.75 2.15 8.37
C ASN A 260 -13.91 3.13 7.55
N GLY A 261 -14.27 3.38 6.30
CA GLY A 261 -13.51 4.23 5.39
C GLY A 261 -14.07 5.64 5.32
N LEU A 262 -13.18 6.64 5.39
CA LEU A 262 -13.46 8.03 5.08
C LEU A 262 -12.69 8.39 3.81
N THR A 263 -13.41 8.86 2.79
CA THR A 263 -12.78 9.34 1.54
C THR A 263 -12.22 10.73 1.79
N ILE A 264 -10.91 10.84 1.99
CA ILE A 264 -10.23 12.12 2.17
C ILE A 264 -10.09 12.84 0.83
N ARG A 265 -10.18 14.18 0.79
CA ARG A 265 -9.89 14.90 -0.47
C ARG A 265 -8.43 14.69 -0.86
N PRO A 266 -8.12 14.35 -2.12
CA PRO A 266 -6.76 14.12 -2.56
C PRO A 266 -5.93 15.41 -2.56
N PHE A 267 -4.77 15.39 -1.93
CA PHE A 267 -3.81 16.50 -1.96
C PHE A 267 -2.92 16.42 -3.20
N ARG A 268 -3.19 17.27 -4.18
CA ARG A 268 -2.49 17.29 -5.48
C ARG A 268 -1.88 18.67 -5.73
N LYS A 269 -0.87 18.74 -6.59
CA LYS A 269 -0.23 20.00 -7.01
C LYS A 269 0.17 20.84 -5.80
N ALA A 270 1.02 20.29 -4.94
CA ALA A 270 1.40 20.90 -3.66
C ALA A 270 1.85 22.37 -3.82
N HIS A 271 2.63 22.68 -4.86
CA HIS A 271 3.08 24.04 -5.19
C HIS A 271 1.94 25.07 -5.37
N LEU A 272 0.72 24.65 -5.70
CA LEU A 272 -0.46 25.54 -5.81
C LEU A 272 -1.36 25.50 -4.58
N ASN A 273 -1.51 24.33 -3.96
CA ASN A 273 -2.58 24.07 -2.99
C ASN A 273 -2.10 24.03 -1.54
N ARG A 274 -0.79 23.96 -1.28
CA ARG A 274 -0.23 23.80 0.07
C ARG A 274 -0.59 24.94 1.02
N SER A 275 -0.77 26.17 0.53
CA SER A 275 -1.13 27.31 1.39
C SER A 275 -2.60 27.33 1.82
N SER A 276 -3.48 26.59 1.13
CA SER A 276 -4.93 26.61 1.34
C SER A 276 -5.51 25.28 1.83
N ASP A 277 -4.81 24.16 1.65
CA ASP A 277 -5.25 22.86 2.18
C ASP A 277 -5.25 22.88 3.73
N GLN A 278 -6.41 22.55 4.30
CA GLN A 278 -6.63 22.45 5.74
C GLN A 278 -7.27 21.10 6.11
N GLU A 279 -7.20 20.11 5.22
CA GLU A 279 -7.98 18.89 5.37
C GLU A 279 -7.56 18.11 6.62
N LEU A 280 -6.25 17.92 6.82
CA LEU A 280 -5.72 17.23 8.00
C LEU A 280 -6.02 17.98 9.31
N LEU A 281 -6.06 19.32 9.27
CA LEU A 281 -6.46 20.13 10.42
C LEU A 281 -7.92 19.84 10.81
N ARG A 282 -8.85 19.81 9.84
CA ARG A 282 -10.26 19.50 10.10
C ARG A 282 -10.47 18.04 10.49
N LEU A 283 -9.75 17.11 9.86
CA LEU A 283 -9.80 15.69 10.23
C LEU A 283 -9.25 15.44 11.63
N THR A 284 -8.27 16.23 12.09
CA THR A 284 -7.83 16.22 13.50
C THR A 284 -9.02 16.50 14.41
N GLN A 285 -9.78 17.58 14.13
CA GLN A 285 -10.94 17.96 14.94
C GLN A 285 -12.01 16.88 14.93
N TYR A 286 -12.26 16.28 13.76
CA TYR A 286 -13.22 15.18 13.62
C TYR A 286 -12.83 13.95 14.44
N LEU A 287 -11.60 13.46 14.30
CA LEU A 287 -11.11 12.29 15.03
C LEU A 287 -11.14 12.51 16.54
N LEU A 288 -10.71 13.68 17.02
CA LEU A 288 -10.78 14.01 18.44
C LEU A 288 -12.22 14.18 18.95
N ALA A 289 -13.18 14.53 18.09
CA ALA A 289 -14.58 14.65 18.47
C ALA A 289 -15.28 13.28 18.60
N ILE A 290 -14.83 12.27 17.84
CA ILE A 290 -15.39 10.91 17.86
C ILE A 290 -14.59 9.94 18.73
N ALA A 291 -13.44 10.37 19.29
CA ALA A 291 -12.54 9.53 20.08
C ALA A 291 -13.22 8.92 21.32
N ASP A 292 -14.08 9.67 22.01
CA ASP A 292 -14.76 9.18 23.21
C ASP A 292 -15.95 8.25 22.91
N LEU A 293 -16.33 8.07 21.63
CA LEU A 293 -17.44 7.20 21.28
C LEU A 293 -17.03 5.73 21.47
N PRO A 294 -17.85 4.90 22.15
CA PRO A 294 -17.53 3.48 22.35
C PRO A 294 -17.58 2.68 21.04
N ASP A 295 -18.35 3.14 20.06
CA ASP A 295 -18.58 2.46 18.79
C ASP A 295 -18.69 3.49 17.64
N LEU A 296 -17.83 3.35 16.63
CA LEU A 296 -17.78 4.22 15.44
C LEU A 296 -18.75 3.78 14.34
N SER A 297 -19.35 2.58 14.43
CA SER A 297 -20.19 2.00 13.37
C SER A 297 -21.48 2.78 13.06
N GLN A 298 -21.87 3.69 13.95
CA GLN A 298 -23.07 4.53 13.78
C GLN A 298 -22.77 5.85 13.06
N LEU A 299 -21.51 6.13 12.76
CA LEU A 299 -21.11 7.38 12.10
C LEU A 299 -21.25 7.26 10.59
N ASP A 300 -21.78 8.31 9.94
CA ASP A 300 -21.64 8.43 8.48
C ASP A 300 -20.43 9.30 8.15
N HIS A 301 -19.32 8.64 7.78
CA HIS A 301 -18.08 9.32 7.44
C HIS A 301 -18.17 10.16 6.16
N ASN A 302 -19.24 10.08 5.36
CA ASN A 302 -19.43 10.99 4.22
C ASN A 302 -19.78 12.42 4.67
N TYR A 303 -20.30 12.57 5.89
CA TYR A 303 -20.73 13.85 6.46
C TYR A 303 -19.86 14.30 7.65
N TRP A 304 -18.60 13.85 7.69
CA TRP A 304 -17.67 14.14 8.77
C TRP A 304 -17.46 15.66 9.01
N GLU A 305 -17.52 16.47 7.94
CA GLU A 305 -17.38 17.92 8.02
C GLU A 305 -18.47 18.57 8.89
N LEU A 306 -19.72 18.10 8.77
CA LEU A 306 -20.86 18.59 9.56
C LEU A 306 -20.72 18.24 11.05
N TYR A 307 -20.14 17.07 11.33
CA TYR A 307 -19.90 16.62 12.70
C TYR A 307 -18.85 17.49 13.42
N ALA A 308 -17.81 17.91 12.71
CA ALA A 308 -16.78 18.80 13.24
C ALA A 308 -17.35 20.19 13.59
N GLU A 309 -18.28 20.71 12.78
CA GLU A 309 -18.94 22.00 13.05
C GLU A 309 -19.90 21.95 14.25
N ASP A 310 -20.67 20.87 14.40
CA ASP A 310 -21.63 20.76 15.52
C ASP A 310 -20.90 20.53 16.86
N SER A 311 -19.82 19.73 16.85
CA SER A 311 -19.00 19.49 18.04
C SER A 311 -18.22 20.74 18.51
N THR A 312 -17.72 21.56 17.58
CA THR A 312 -17.08 22.85 17.93
C THR A 312 -18.08 23.86 18.50
N LYS A 313 -19.33 23.89 18.01
CA LYS A 313 -20.41 24.68 18.63
C LYS A 313 -20.71 24.20 20.06
N ARG A 314 -20.84 22.88 20.26
CA ARG A 314 -21.09 22.30 21.60
C ARG A 314 -19.95 22.59 22.60
N ARG A 315 -18.70 22.60 22.16
CA ARG A 315 -17.54 22.97 23.00
C ARG A 315 -17.45 24.47 23.31
N ARG A 316 -17.97 25.36 22.47
CA ARG A 316 -18.01 26.82 22.72
C ARG A 316 -19.12 27.25 23.70
N HIS A 317 -20.12 26.39 23.90
CA HIS A 317 -21.25 26.63 24.81
C HIS A 317 -21.12 25.92 26.17
N ARG A 318 -20.01 25.23 26.42
CA ARG A 318 -19.60 24.74 27.73
C ARG A 318 -18.51 25.62 28.30
#